data_AF-A0A972HXN9-F1
#
_entry.id   AF-A0A972HXN9-F1
#
_cell.length_a   1.000
_cell.length_b   1.000
_cell.length_c   1.000
_cell.angle_alpha   90.00
_cell.angle_beta   90.00
_cell.angle_gamma   90.00
#
_symmetry.space_group_name_H-M   'P 1'
#
loop_
_entity.id
_entity.type
_entity.pdbx_description
1 polymer ?
#
loop_
_entity_poly.entity_id
_entity_poly.type
_entity_poly.pdbx_seq_one_letter_code
_entity_poly.pdbx_strand_id
1 'polypeptide(L)'
;MKIKEEFIKDLKELIAYPSVKSEGEEGAPFGRPIQECLEATLNQASSYGFKTYIDPEGYYGYAELGEGDDYFAVLGHLDVVPVGDLNLWK
;
A
#
# COMPACT_ATOMS: atom_id res chain seq x y z
N MET A 1 3.80 -19.26 15.32
CA MET A 1 2.70 -18.42 15.87
C MET A 1 2.97 -16.94 15.61
N LYS A 2 4.17 -16.43 15.92
CA LYS A 2 4.58 -15.02 15.73
C LYS A 2 4.35 -14.43 14.32
N ILE A 3 4.82 -15.07 13.25
CA ILE A 3 4.68 -14.56 11.86
C ILE A 3 3.21 -14.37 11.46
N LYS A 4 2.31 -15.27 11.88
CA LYS A 4 0.89 -15.17 11.56
C LYS A 4 0.25 -13.96 12.25
N GLU A 5 0.62 -13.69 13.50
CA GLU A 5 0.08 -12.58 14.27
C GLU A 5 0.57 -11.24 13.73
N GLU A 6 1.85 -11.13 13.38
CA GLU A 6 2.45 -9.97 12.72
C GLU A 6 1.78 -9.70 11.36
N PHE A 7 1.67 -10.74 10.52
CA PHE A 7 0.97 -10.63 9.23
C PHE A 7 -0.48 -10.15 9.39
N ILE A 8 -1.24 -10.70 10.34
CA ILE A 8 -2.63 -10.28 10.58
C ILE A 8 -2.68 -8.84 11.07
N LYS A 9 -1.74 -8.42 11.92
CA LYS A 9 -1.66 -7.03 12.39
C LYS A 9 -1.43 -6.08 11.22
N ASP A 10 -0.44 -6.36 10.37
CA ASP A 10 -0.08 -5.46 9.28
C ASP A 10 -1.14 -5.42 8.20
N LEU A 11 -1.73 -6.58 7.89
CA LEU A 11 -2.86 -6.65 6.97
C LEU A 11 -4.03 -5.82 7.49
N LYS A 12 -4.35 -5.91 8.79
CA LYS A 12 -5.42 -5.10 9.41
C LYS A 12 -5.17 -3.60 9.29
N GLU A 13 -3.92 -3.18 9.42
CA GLU A 13 -3.52 -1.79 9.23
C GLU A 13 -3.77 -1.33 7.80
N LEU A 14 -3.31 -2.09 6.80
CA LEU A 14 -3.48 -1.72 5.39
C LEU A 14 -4.94 -1.76 4.93
N ILE A 15 -5.74 -2.77 5.34
CA ILE A 15 -7.16 -2.84 4.94
C ILE A 15 -8.04 -1.80 5.64
N ALA A 16 -7.54 -1.13 6.68
CA ALA A 16 -8.28 -0.05 7.34
C ALA A 16 -8.31 1.23 6.49
N TYR A 17 -7.41 1.36 5.51
CA TYR A 17 -7.44 2.45 4.53
C TYR A 17 -8.54 2.19 3.51
N PRO A 18 -9.54 3.07 3.37
CA PRO A 18 -10.54 2.98 2.32
C PRO A 18 -9.93 3.53 1.03
N SER A 19 -8.94 2.83 0.46
CA SER A 19 -8.16 3.19 -0.73
C SER A 19 -8.98 3.13 -2.03
N VAL A 20 -10.18 3.70 -2.01
CA VAL A 20 -11.06 3.89 -3.15
C VAL A 20 -10.63 5.16 -3.85
N LYS A 21 -10.57 5.11 -5.19
CA LYS A 21 -10.24 6.27 -6.02
C LYS A 21 -11.17 7.46 -5.72
N SER A 22 -10.57 8.64 -5.53
CA SER A 22 -11.29 9.91 -5.36
C SER A 22 -10.74 10.99 -6.29
N GLU A 23 -11.20 12.23 -6.11
CA GLU A 23 -10.59 13.39 -6.77
C GLU A 23 -9.11 13.47 -6.39
N GLY A 24 -8.27 13.70 -7.40
CA GLY A 24 -6.82 13.77 -7.22
C GLY A 24 -6.38 15.15 -6.76
N GLU A 25 -5.26 15.19 -6.04
CA GLU A 25 -4.59 16.41 -5.60
C GLU A 25 -3.07 16.30 -5.80
N GLU A 26 -2.35 17.40 -5.56
CA GLU A 26 -0.89 17.43 -5.70
C GLU A 26 -0.23 16.35 -4.81
N GLY A 27 0.57 15.48 -5.43
CA GLY A 27 1.19 14.32 -4.77
C GLY A 27 0.22 13.16 -4.45
N ALA A 28 -1.04 13.22 -4.87
CA ALA A 28 -2.02 12.15 -4.69
C ALA A 28 -3.01 12.10 -5.89
N PRO A 29 -2.55 11.71 -7.10
CA PRO A 29 -3.30 11.82 -8.34
C PRO A 29 -4.54 10.92 -8.40
N PHE A 30 -4.60 9.89 -7.54
CA PHE A 30 -5.74 8.97 -7.43
C PHE A 30 -6.60 9.22 -6.17
N GLY A 31 -6.26 10.26 -5.41
CA GLY A 31 -6.91 10.61 -4.17
C GLY A 31 -6.06 10.33 -2.93
N ARG A 32 -6.23 11.17 -1.92
CA ARG A 32 -5.54 11.07 -0.63
C ARG A 32 -5.61 9.66 0.02
N PRO A 33 -6.76 8.95 0.00
CA PRO A 33 -6.83 7.62 0.64
C PRO A 33 -5.91 6.57 0.00
N ILE A 34 -5.69 6.62 -1.32
CA ILE A 34 -4.77 5.71 -2.01
C ILE A 34 -3.32 6.08 -1.66
N GLN A 35 -3.01 7.37 -1.63
CA GLN A 35 -1.68 7.87 -1.28
C GLN A 35 -1.29 7.49 0.17
N GLU A 36 -2.21 7.65 1.13
CA GLU A 36 -1.99 7.25 2.52
C GLU A 36 -1.75 5.74 2.67
N CYS A 37 -2.48 4.91 1.90
CA CYS A 37 -2.28 3.47 1.88
C CYS A 37 -0.91 3.08 1.30
N LEU A 38 -0.45 3.79 0.25
CA LEU A 38 0.88 3.63 -0.32
C LEU A 38 1.98 3.99 0.69
N GLU A 39 1.86 5.13 1.36
CA GLU A 39 2.80 5.57 2.40
C GLU A 39 2.87 4.57 3.56
N ALA A 40 1.71 4.08 4.04
CA ALA A 40 1.65 3.06 5.09
C ALA A 40 2.33 1.75 4.66
N THR A 41 2.10 1.30 3.42
CA THR A 41 2.72 0.09 2.86
C THR A 41 4.25 0.23 2.81
N LEU A 42 4.76 1.36 2.34
CA LEU A 42 6.20 1.62 2.28
C LEU A 42 6.81 1.77 3.68
N ASN A 43 6.09 2.35 4.63
CA ASN A 43 6.54 2.43 6.02
C ASN A 43 6.66 1.03 6.65
N GLN A 44 5.70 0.13 6.41
CA GLN A 44 5.79 -1.27 6.84
C GLN A 44 6.99 -1.96 6.20
N ALA A 45 7.18 -1.82 4.88
CA ALA A 45 8.32 -2.42 4.19
C ALA A 45 9.68 -1.90 4.71
N SER A 46 9.77 -0.59 4.96
CA SER A 46 10.96 0.03 5.58
C SER A 46 11.25 -0.55 6.97
N SER A 47 10.21 -0.82 7.77
CA SER A 47 10.37 -1.47 9.09
C SER A 47 10.93 -2.90 9.00
N TYR A 48 10.78 -3.54 7.84
CA TYR A 48 11.36 -4.85 7.51
C TYR A 48 12.76 -4.79 6.90
N GLY A 49 13.35 -3.60 6.79
CA GLY A 49 14.70 -3.41 6.26
C GLY A 49 14.77 -3.27 4.74
N PHE A 50 13.63 -3.08 4.06
CA PHE A 50 13.63 -2.75 2.64
C PHE A 50 14.04 -1.29 2.45
N LYS A 51 14.72 -0.99 1.35
CA LYS A 51 14.87 0.40 0.89
C LYS A 51 13.58 0.77 0.17
N THR A 52 12.98 1.88 0.55
CA THR A 52 11.72 2.32 -0.04
C THR A 52 11.89 3.60 -0.82
N TYR A 53 11.09 3.73 -1.87
CA TYR A 53 10.98 4.91 -2.69
C TYR A 53 9.50 5.21 -2.91
N ILE A 54 9.17 6.49 -2.87
CA ILE A 54 7.87 7.01 -3.26
C ILE A 54 8.07 8.03 -4.36
N ASP A 55 7.27 7.91 -5.41
CA ASP A 55 7.24 8.89 -6.48
C ASP A 55 6.72 10.24 -5.94
N PRO A 56 7.46 11.35 -6.12
CA PRO A 56 7.02 12.67 -5.65
C PRO A 56 5.67 13.12 -6.23
N GLU A 57 5.31 12.63 -7.42
CA GLU A 57 4.02 12.90 -8.06
C GLU A 57 2.91 11.96 -7.57
N GLY A 58 3.21 10.99 -6.71
CA GLY A 58 2.23 10.10 -6.06
C GLY A 58 1.70 8.95 -6.93
N TYR A 59 2.35 8.63 -8.06
CA TYR A 59 1.84 7.58 -8.95
C TYR A 59 2.17 6.17 -8.47
N TYR A 60 3.33 5.98 -7.83
CA TYR A 60 3.80 4.67 -7.41
C TYR A 60 4.78 4.77 -6.26
N GLY A 61 5.07 3.62 -5.66
CA GLY A 61 6.21 3.42 -4.80
C GLY A 61 6.72 2.00 -4.93
N TYR A 62 7.94 1.79 -4.48
CA TYR A 62 8.52 0.45 -4.44
C TYR A 62 9.33 0.24 -3.17
N ALA A 63 9.44 -1.03 -2.79
CA ALA A 63 10.32 -1.51 -1.75
C ALA A 63 11.27 -2.54 -2.35
N GLU A 64 12.58 -2.30 -2.21
CA GLU A 64 13.62 -3.16 -2.78
C GLU A 64 14.47 -3.81 -1.68
N LEU A 65 14.93 -5.03 -1.97
CA LEU A 65 15.84 -5.80 -1.13
C LEU A 65 16.85 -6.50 -2.03
N GLY A 66 18.13 -6.38 -1.69
CA GLY A 66 19.23 -6.96 -2.46
C GLY A 66 20.00 -5.93 -3.29
N GLU A 67 20.92 -6.43 -4.11
CA GLU A 67 21.85 -5.65 -4.94
C GLU A 67 22.12 -6.44 -6.25
N GLY A 68 22.32 -5.74 -7.37
CA GLY A 68 22.61 -6.35 -8.67
C GLY A 68 22.10 -5.51 -9.84
N ASP A 69 22.49 -5.90 -11.06
CA ASP A 69 22.08 -5.20 -12.30
C ASP A 69 20.71 -5.69 -12.82
N ASP A 70 20.30 -6.91 -12.44
CA ASP A 70 19.01 -7.51 -12.83
C ASP A 70 17.97 -7.36 -11.71
N TYR A 71 16.70 -7.19 -12.11
CA TYR A 71 15.58 -7.05 -11.19
C TYR A 71 14.56 -8.17 -11.34
N PHE A 72 14.11 -8.71 -10.20
CA PHE A 72 12.88 -9.49 -10.12
C PHE A 72 11.81 -8.65 -9.44
N ALA A 73 10.79 -8.23 -10.19
CA ALA A 73 9.73 -7.37 -9.69
C ALA A 73 8.42 -8.12 -9.44
N VAL A 74 7.79 -7.83 -8.31
CA VAL A 74 6.40 -8.22 -8.03
C VAL A 74 5.57 -6.94 -8.05
N LEU A 75 4.63 -6.86 -8.99
CA LEU A 75 3.74 -5.72 -9.14
C LEU A 75 2.40 -6.03 -8.46
N GLY A 76 1.96 -5.13 -7.59
CA GLY A 76 0.66 -5.18 -6.93
C GLY A 76 -0.04 -3.82 -7.02
N HIS A 77 -1.29 -3.79 -6.57
CA HIS A 77 -2.08 -2.56 -6.47
C HIS A 77 -2.67 -2.47 -5.05
N LEU A 78 -2.88 -1.23 -4.59
CA LEU A 78 -3.39 -0.93 -3.25
C LEU A 78 -4.80 -0.35 -3.26
N ASP A 79 -5.30 0.04 -4.44
CA ASP A 79 -6.63 0.57 -4.60
C ASP A 79 -7.69 -0.53 -4.52
N VAL A 80 -8.87 -0.16 -4.02
CA VAL A 80 -10.03 -1.03 -3.94
C VAL A 80 -11.24 -0.42 -4.63
N VAL A 81 -12.20 -1.26 -4.96
CA VAL A 81 -13.50 -0.80 -5.48
C VAL A 81 -14.36 -0.22 -4.35
N PRO A 82 -15.32 0.68 -4.66
CA PRO A 82 -16.25 1.21 -3.67
C PRO A 82 -16.99 0.10 -2.91
N VAL A 83 -17.34 0.38 -1.66
CA VAL A 83 -18.16 -0.54 -0.85
C VAL A 83 -19.52 -0.75 -1.53
N GLY A 84 -19.94 -2.01 -1.60
CA GLY A 84 -21.27 -2.39 -2.04
C GLY A 84 -22.34 -2.16 -0.96
N ASP A 85 -23.44 -2.90 -1.05
CA ASP A 85 -24.48 -2.87 -0.02
C ASP A 85 -23.98 -3.50 1.30
N LEU A 86 -23.79 -2.66 2.32
CA LEU A 86 -23.35 -3.07 3.65
C LEU A 86 -24.33 -4.04 4.33
N ASN A 87 -25.61 -4.07 3.94
CA ASN A 87 -26.58 -5.02 4.49
C ASN A 87 -26.28 -6.47 4.09
N LEU A 88 -25.42 -6.69 3.08
CA LEU A 88 -24.96 -8.00 2.67
C LEU A 88 -23.76 -8.50 3.48
N TRP A 89 -23.15 -7.64 4.30
CA TRP A 89 -21.98 -7.94 5.11
C TRP A 89 -22.47 -8.37 6.50
N LYS A 90 -22.40 -9.68 6.78
CA LYS A 90 -22.89 -10.30 8.02
C LYS A 90 -21.77 -10.54 9.02
#